data_AF-A0A9Q8ZZ23-F1
#
_entry.id   AF-A0A9Q8ZZ23-F1
#
_cell.length_a   1.000
_cell.length_b   1.000
_cell.length_c   1.000
_cell.angle_alpha   90.00
_cell.angle_beta   90.00
_cell.angle_gamma   90.00
#
_symmetry.space_group_name_H-M   'P 1'
#
loop_
_entity.id
_entity.type
_entity.pdbx_description
1 polymer ?
#
loop_
_entity_poly.entity_id
_entity_poly.type
_entity_poly.pdbx_seq_one_letter_code
_entity_poly.pdbx_strand_id
1 'polypeptide(L)'
;MIGRPFTAAALIICMSAPSHAQDAVPAYDFQERTRELAFDPARLFPEQSQPALSIRYLGDDYGFPVYALAVRRGCVDADQGQARRTCGARLTARMVRSSFNGRPPRPRVRGQRLFAFIAQSKPQNDDALLRSLDAAGLEWLEADVRSCIPAMAHLATGHDLKFSPGMDITGSPAEIVLHADKVTFEVSDYLKRSRYDGWLKPGSPAAWANDFAASLESCWRPSTAVVPWRAAKK
;
A
#
# COMPACT_ATOMS: atom_id res chain seq x y z
N MET A 1 68.55 54.29 -1.79
CA MET A 1 67.38 54.43 -0.91
C MET A 1 66.53 55.58 -1.44
N ILE A 2 65.19 55.51 -1.29
CA ILE A 2 64.14 56.23 -2.05
C ILE A 2 63.93 55.57 -3.42
N GLY A 3 62.76 55.09 -3.84
CA GLY A 3 61.42 54.98 -3.30
C GLY A 3 60.53 54.55 -4.48
N ARG A 4 59.60 53.61 -4.31
CA ARG A 4 58.55 53.36 -5.32
C ARG A 4 57.22 53.03 -4.64
N PRO A 5 56.15 53.79 -4.94
CA PRO A 5 54.83 53.57 -4.38
C PRO A 5 54.04 52.52 -5.16
N PHE A 6 53.04 52.01 -4.45
CA PHE A 6 52.04 51.04 -4.80
C PHE A 6 51.17 51.45 -6.01
N THR A 7 50.83 50.47 -6.85
CA THR A 7 49.62 50.48 -7.67
C THR A 7 48.76 49.27 -7.29
N ALA A 8 47.60 49.55 -6.72
CA ALA A 8 46.55 48.59 -6.44
C ALA A 8 45.83 48.21 -7.73
N ALA A 9 45.81 46.92 -8.08
CA ALA A 9 44.92 46.39 -9.10
C ALA A 9 43.67 45.83 -8.39
N ALA A 10 42.53 46.50 -8.59
CA ALA A 10 41.24 46.03 -8.12
C ALA A 10 40.85 44.75 -8.87
N LEU A 11 40.86 43.62 -8.16
CA LEU A 11 40.38 42.34 -8.69
C LEU A 11 38.85 42.36 -8.64
N ILE A 12 38.21 42.62 -9.79
CA ILE A 12 36.77 42.44 -9.95
C ILE A 12 36.53 40.93 -10.02
N ILE A 13 36.12 40.35 -8.89
CA ILE A 13 35.61 38.98 -8.83
C ILE A 13 34.19 39.03 -9.41
N CYS A 14 34.03 38.64 -10.67
CA CYS A 14 32.73 38.30 -11.22
C CYS A 14 32.20 37.10 -10.41
N MET A 15 31.32 37.36 -9.46
CA MET A 15 30.53 36.31 -8.81
C MET A 15 29.55 35.77 -9.86
N SER A 16 29.96 34.72 -10.55
CA SER A 16 29.03 33.82 -11.23
C SER A 16 28.22 33.11 -10.15
N ALA A 17 27.09 33.70 -9.75
CA ALA A 17 26.10 32.96 -8.98
C ALA A 17 25.69 31.74 -9.83
N PRO A 18 25.73 30.50 -9.31
CA PRO A 18 25.16 29.37 -10.00
C PRO A 18 23.63 29.49 -9.92
N SER A 19 23.06 30.29 -10.83
CA SER A 19 21.63 30.28 -11.10
C SER A 19 21.31 29.05 -11.93
N HIS A 20 21.16 27.87 -11.33
CA HIS A 20 20.41 26.73 -11.88
C HIS A 20 20.22 25.64 -10.81
N ALA A 21 19.40 25.90 -9.80
CA ALA A 21 18.89 24.85 -8.89
C ALA A 21 17.46 25.11 -8.43
N GLN A 22 16.71 25.90 -9.19
CA GLN A 22 15.31 26.22 -8.91
C GLN A 22 14.54 26.00 -10.22
N ASP A 23 13.50 25.18 -10.15
CA ASP A 23 12.56 24.82 -11.24
C ASP A 23 12.92 23.62 -12.14
N ALA A 24 13.57 22.59 -11.60
CA ALA A 24 13.35 21.26 -12.16
C ALA A 24 11.94 20.79 -11.76
N VAL A 25 11.04 20.60 -12.74
CA VAL A 25 9.76 19.92 -12.51
C VAL A 25 10.05 18.61 -11.77
N PRO A 26 9.38 18.30 -10.65
CA PRO A 26 9.63 17.06 -9.91
C PRO A 26 9.53 15.87 -10.86
N ALA A 27 10.56 15.04 -10.86
CA ALA A 27 10.55 13.81 -11.65
C ALA A 27 9.32 12.97 -11.26
N TYR A 28 8.69 12.33 -12.24
CA TYR A 28 7.50 11.52 -12.02
C TYR A 28 7.79 10.39 -11.01
N ASP A 29 7.18 10.45 -9.83
CA ASP A 29 7.36 9.45 -8.76
C ASP A 29 6.47 8.23 -9.03
N PHE A 30 6.95 7.33 -9.87
CA PHE A 30 6.22 6.10 -10.19
C PHE A 30 5.97 5.21 -8.96
N GLN A 31 6.78 5.30 -7.91
CA GLN A 31 6.64 4.44 -6.73
C GLN A 31 5.43 4.87 -5.92
N GLU A 32 5.30 6.16 -5.64
CA GLU A 32 4.12 6.69 -4.96
C GLU A 32 2.86 6.51 -5.80
N ARG A 33 2.94 6.83 -7.09
CA ARG A 33 1.80 6.64 -8.00
C ARG A 33 1.38 5.16 -8.09
N THR A 34 2.32 4.21 -8.06
CA THR A 34 1.98 2.77 -8.01
C THR A 34 1.21 2.44 -6.74
N ARG A 35 1.67 2.92 -5.58
CA ARG A 35 0.98 2.69 -4.30
C ARG A 35 -0.44 3.26 -4.30
N GLU A 36 -0.60 4.49 -4.79
CA GLU A 36 -1.90 5.16 -4.83
C GLU A 36 -2.88 4.57 -5.84
N LEU A 37 -2.40 4.11 -7.00
CA LEU A 37 -3.26 3.61 -8.08
C LEU A 37 -3.62 2.13 -7.91
N ALA A 38 -2.66 1.30 -7.49
CA ALA A 38 -2.84 -0.15 -7.42
C ALA A 38 -2.98 -0.72 -6.01
N PHE A 39 -2.37 -0.07 -5.01
CA PHE A 39 -2.30 -0.59 -3.64
C PHE A 39 -3.02 0.31 -2.61
N ASP A 40 -3.98 1.11 -3.06
CA ASP A 40 -4.92 1.82 -2.21
C ASP A 40 -6.18 0.95 -2.00
N PRO A 41 -6.45 0.45 -0.79
CA PRO A 41 -7.64 -0.34 -0.51
C PRO A 41 -8.96 0.35 -0.87
N ALA A 42 -9.01 1.69 -0.83
CA ALA A 42 -10.20 2.46 -1.18
C ALA A 42 -10.57 2.32 -2.68
N ARG A 43 -9.62 1.92 -3.53
CA ARG A 43 -9.85 1.71 -4.97
C ARG A 43 -10.35 0.31 -5.32
N LEU A 44 -10.34 -0.64 -4.39
CA LEU A 44 -10.70 -2.04 -4.69
C LEU A 44 -12.23 -2.22 -4.85
N PHE A 45 -13.02 -1.28 -4.34
CA PHE A 45 -14.46 -1.19 -4.48
C PHE A 45 -14.87 0.22 -4.91
N PRO A 46 -14.64 0.63 -6.17
CA PRO A 46 -14.88 2.01 -6.65
C PRO A 46 -16.33 2.50 -6.48
N GLU A 47 -17.28 1.59 -6.25
CA GLU A 47 -18.69 1.89 -6.01
C GLU A 47 -19.02 2.41 -4.61
N GLN A 48 -18.11 2.29 -3.63
CA GLN A 48 -18.28 2.83 -2.28
C GLN A 48 -16.95 3.37 -1.74
N SER A 49 -17.00 4.53 -1.10
CA SER A 49 -15.78 5.25 -0.69
C SER A 49 -14.98 4.59 0.43
N GLN A 50 -15.56 3.66 1.21
CA GLN A 50 -14.89 3.07 2.37
C GLN A 50 -15.22 1.59 2.57
N PRO A 51 -14.22 0.69 2.58
CA PRO A 51 -14.43 -0.71 2.93
C PRO A 51 -14.66 -0.89 4.44
N ALA A 52 -15.28 -2.00 4.84
CA ALA A 52 -15.49 -2.34 6.25
C ALA A 52 -14.18 -2.73 6.94
N LEU A 53 -13.24 -3.29 6.19
CA LEU A 53 -11.91 -3.66 6.64
C LEU A 53 -10.93 -3.40 5.50
N SER A 54 -9.76 -2.84 5.80
CA SER A 54 -8.68 -2.70 4.83
C SER A 54 -7.31 -3.01 5.43
N ILE A 55 -6.46 -3.59 4.59
CA ILE A 55 -5.09 -3.94 4.92
C ILE A 55 -4.20 -3.45 3.79
N ARG A 56 -3.16 -2.71 4.13
CA ARG A 56 -2.13 -2.28 3.18
C ARG A 56 -0.77 -2.68 3.71
N TYR A 57 -0.11 -3.61 3.04
CA TYR A 57 1.23 -4.08 3.41
C TYR A 57 2.24 -3.54 2.40
N LEU A 58 3.07 -2.57 2.83
CA LEU A 58 4.04 -1.88 1.99
C LEU A 58 5.51 -2.23 2.29
N GLY A 59 5.79 -3.43 2.79
CA GLY A 59 7.18 -3.80 3.11
C GLY A 59 7.76 -2.84 4.17
N ASP A 60 9.04 -2.52 4.08
CA ASP A 60 9.74 -1.68 5.05
C ASP A 60 9.59 -0.17 4.76
N ASP A 61 10.51 0.63 5.29
CA ASP A 61 10.60 2.09 5.11
C ASP A 61 10.75 2.54 3.65
N TYR A 62 11.09 1.65 2.73
CA TYR A 62 11.09 1.95 1.28
C TYR A 62 9.71 1.84 0.62
N GLY A 63 8.68 1.34 1.34
CA GLY A 63 7.31 1.31 0.82
C GLY A 63 7.11 0.35 -0.37
N PHE A 64 7.78 -0.80 -0.37
CA PHE A 64 7.63 -1.87 -1.37
C PHE A 64 6.28 -2.59 -1.23
N PRO A 65 5.32 -2.39 -2.15
CA PRO A 65 3.98 -2.93 -2.01
C PRO A 65 3.96 -4.46 -2.08
N VAL A 66 3.53 -5.10 -1.01
CA VAL A 66 3.34 -6.56 -0.93
C VAL A 66 1.93 -6.90 -1.39
N TYR A 67 0.92 -6.35 -0.72
CA TYR A 67 -0.47 -6.43 -1.14
C TYR A 67 -1.31 -5.29 -0.55
N ALA A 68 -2.46 -5.03 -1.17
CA ALA A 68 -3.56 -4.27 -0.61
C ALA A 68 -4.81 -5.13 -0.65
N LEU A 69 -5.52 -5.21 0.48
CA LEU A 69 -6.76 -5.98 0.63
C LEU A 69 -7.83 -5.08 1.20
N ALA A 70 -9.04 -5.22 0.69
CA ALA A 70 -10.24 -4.60 1.24
C ALA A 70 -11.34 -5.64 1.38
N VAL A 71 -12.15 -5.53 2.43
CA VAL A 71 -13.35 -6.34 2.63
C VAL A 71 -14.56 -5.42 2.68
N ARG A 72 -15.59 -5.79 1.92
CA ARG A 72 -16.85 -5.07 1.84
C ARG A 72 -18.00 -5.93 2.32
N ARG A 73 -18.96 -5.28 2.99
CA ARG A 73 -20.26 -5.86 3.34
C ARG A 73 -21.29 -5.54 2.25
N GLY A 74 -22.11 -6.52 1.93
CA GLY A 74 -23.34 -6.31 1.16
C GLY A 74 -23.16 -6.40 -0.36
N CYS A 75 -23.91 -5.52 -1.05
CA CYS A 75 -23.90 -5.24 -2.49
C CYS A 75 -22.55 -5.42 -3.17
N VAL A 76 -22.43 -5.87 -4.42
CA VAL A 76 -21.44 -5.32 -5.36
C VAL A 76 -22.14 -4.83 -6.64
N ASP A 77 -21.52 -3.94 -7.43
CA ASP A 77 -22.15 -3.37 -8.63
C ASP A 77 -22.46 -4.43 -9.71
N ALA A 78 -21.68 -5.51 -9.73
CA ALA A 78 -21.91 -6.66 -10.60
C ALA A 78 -23.12 -7.52 -10.20
N ASP A 79 -23.69 -7.33 -9.00
CA ASP A 79 -24.83 -8.12 -8.56
C ASP A 79 -26.12 -7.75 -9.30
N GLN A 80 -26.71 -8.73 -9.99
CA GLN A 80 -27.97 -8.60 -10.70
C GLN A 80 -28.97 -9.67 -10.23
N GLY A 81 -30.27 -9.45 -10.49
CA GLY A 81 -31.33 -10.43 -10.23
C GLY A 81 -31.35 -10.96 -8.78
N GLN A 82 -31.30 -12.27 -8.62
CA GLN A 82 -31.36 -12.94 -7.32
C GLN A 82 -30.11 -12.68 -6.45
N ALA A 83 -28.93 -12.51 -7.06
CA ALA A 83 -27.71 -12.16 -6.33
C ALA A 83 -27.88 -10.80 -5.63
N ARG A 84 -28.52 -9.84 -6.30
CA ARG A 84 -28.83 -8.52 -5.72
C ARG A 84 -29.90 -8.55 -4.62
N ARG A 85 -30.74 -9.58 -4.56
CA ARG A 85 -31.77 -9.72 -3.50
C ARG A 85 -31.22 -10.36 -2.23
N THR A 86 -30.11 -11.10 -2.33
CA THR A 86 -29.54 -11.91 -1.24
C THR A 86 -28.17 -11.42 -0.77
N CYS A 87 -27.63 -10.39 -1.43
CA CYS A 87 -26.29 -9.86 -1.16
C CYS A 87 -26.12 -9.14 0.18
N GLY A 88 -27.20 -8.75 0.88
CA GLY A 88 -27.10 -7.93 2.10
C GLY A 88 -26.20 -8.51 3.21
N ALA A 89 -26.02 -9.83 3.22
CA ALA A 89 -25.17 -10.52 4.19
C ALA A 89 -23.78 -10.92 3.64
N ARG A 90 -23.46 -10.63 2.37
CA ARG A 90 -22.19 -11.03 1.74
C ARG A 90 -21.02 -10.27 2.34
N LEU A 91 -19.88 -10.94 2.36
CA LEU A 91 -18.61 -10.37 2.80
C LEU A 91 -17.56 -10.66 1.73
N THR A 92 -17.37 -9.70 0.82
CA THR A 92 -16.49 -9.87 -0.34
C THR A 92 -15.14 -9.25 -0.02
N ALA A 93 -14.06 -10.03 -0.14
CA ALA A 93 -12.71 -9.52 -0.07
C ALA A 93 -12.13 -9.39 -1.48
N ARG A 94 -11.40 -8.30 -1.74
CA ARG A 94 -10.58 -8.13 -2.93
C ARG A 94 -9.15 -7.81 -2.54
N MET A 95 -8.18 -8.33 -3.28
CA MET A 95 -6.76 -8.11 -3.04
C MET A 95 -6.02 -7.85 -4.36
N VAL A 96 -5.19 -6.81 -4.39
CA VAL A 96 -4.06 -6.73 -5.33
C VAL A 96 -2.81 -7.21 -4.60
N ARG A 97 -2.08 -8.16 -5.19
CA ARG A 97 -0.82 -8.66 -4.64
C ARG A 97 0.29 -8.59 -5.69
N SER A 98 1.45 -8.11 -5.26
CA SER A 98 2.66 -8.15 -6.09
C SER A 98 3.06 -9.61 -6.31
N SER A 99 3.20 -10.01 -7.57
CA SER A 99 3.45 -11.40 -7.93
C SER A 99 4.88 -11.82 -7.60
N PHE A 100 5.05 -13.13 -7.39
CA PHE A 100 6.35 -13.75 -7.18
C PHE A 100 6.25 -15.25 -7.46
N ASN A 101 7.20 -15.77 -8.23
CA ASN A 101 7.28 -17.20 -8.52
C ASN A 101 7.80 -17.95 -7.28
N GLY A 102 6.93 -18.76 -6.66
CA GLY A 102 7.24 -19.51 -5.45
C GLY A 102 7.13 -18.66 -4.18
N ARG A 103 7.88 -19.04 -3.14
CA ARG A 103 7.89 -18.33 -1.85
C ARG A 103 9.02 -17.29 -1.83
N PRO A 104 8.73 -16.01 -1.62
CA PRO A 104 9.79 -15.00 -1.51
C PRO A 104 10.57 -15.18 -0.19
N PRO A 105 11.89 -14.89 -0.16
CA PRO A 105 12.69 -14.93 1.06
C PRO A 105 12.18 -14.01 2.16
N ARG A 106 11.63 -12.85 1.76
CA ARG A 106 10.87 -11.92 2.62
C ARG A 106 9.67 -11.39 1.84
N PRO A 107 8.53 -11.08 2.47
CA PRO A 107 7.33 -10.60 1.78
C PRO A 107 7.61 -9.40 0.85
N ARG A 108 8.39 -8.41 1.31
CA ARG A 108 8.75 -7.20 0.55
C ARG A 108 9.47 -7.43 -0.77
N VAL A 109 10.09 -8.60 -0.98
CA VAL A 109 10.76 -8.91 -2.26
C VAL A 109 9.77 -8.90 -3.43
N ARG A 110 8.48 -9.17 -3.17
CA ARG A 110 7.39 -9.00 -4.15
C ARG A 110 7.34 -7.57 -4.69
N GLY A 111 7.24 -6.59 -3.79
CA GLY A 111 7.19 -5.17 -4.14
C GLY A 111 8.50 -4.64 -4.72
N GLN A 112 9.64 -5.14 -4.25
CA GLN A 112 10.95 -4.82 -4.84
C GLN A 112 11.03 -5.23 -6.31
N ARG A 113 10.59 -6.45 -6.64
CA ARG A 113 10.55 -6.92 -8.03
C ARG A 113 9.59 -6.11 -8.89
N LEU A 114 8.41 -5.77 -8.36
CA LEU A 114 7.46 -4.89 -9.05
C LEU A 114 8.11 -3.54 -9.39
N PHE A 115 8.70 -2.87 -8.41
CA PHE A 115 9.34 -1.57 -8.63
C PHE A 115 10.54 -1.67 -9.56
N ALA A 116 11.35 -2.72 -9.47
CA ALA A 116 12.45 -2.96 -10.40
C ALA A 116 11.94 -3.19 -11.84
N PHE A 117 10.80 -3.86 -12.01
CA PHE A 117 10.16 -4.06 -13.31
C PHE A 117 9.64 -2.72 -13.89
N ILE A 118 8.87 -1.95 -13.12
CA ILE A 118 8.34 -0.65 -13.57
C ILE A 118 9.48 0.35 -13.84
N ALA A 119 10.55 0.33 -13.04
CA ALA A 119 11.70 1.21 -13.25
C ALA A 119 12.39 0.98 -14.62
N GLN A 120 12.32 -0.23 -15.18
CA GLN A 120 12.89 -0.51 -16.51
C GLN A 120 12.16 0.21 -17.63
N SER A 121 10.84 0.40 -17.52
CA SER A 121 10.05 1.14 -18.52
C SER A 121 10.12 2.66 -18.35
N LYS A 122 10.65 3.15 -17.22
CA LYS A 122 10.85 4.58 -16.90
C LYS A 122 9.61 5.43 -17.20
N PRO A 123 8.43 5.10 -16.64
CA PRO A 123 7.22 5.86 -16.92
C PRO A 123 7.39 7.33 -16.52
N GLN A 124 6.88 8.23 -17.34
CA GLN A 124 6.94 9.69 -17.12
C GLN A 124 5.57 10.30 -16.80
N ASN A 125 4.51 9.49 -16.80
CA ASN A 125 3.13 9.89 -16.53
C ASN A 125 2.29 8.66 -16.16
N ASP A 126 1.06 8.91 -15.70
CA ASP A 126 0.13 7.86 -15.29
C ASP A 126 -0.17 6.89 -16.44
N ASP A 127 -0.42 7.34 -17.68
CA ASP A 127 -0.72 6.43 -18.79
C ASP A 127 0.40 5.40 -19.05
N ALA A 128 1.67 5.84 -18.98
CA ALA A 128 2.83 4.96 -19.10
C ALA A 128 2.95 4.00 -17.90
N LEU A 129 2.65 4.48 -16.69
CA LEU A 129 2.62 3.66 -15.50
C LEU A 129 1.52 2.59 -15.59
N LEU A 130 0.30 2.96 -16.01
CA LEU A 130 -0.83 2.06 -16.15
C LEU A 130 -0.55 0.92 -17.14
N ARG A 131 0.20 1.17 -18.22
CA ARG A 131 0.67 0.10 -19.13
C ARG A 131 1.67 -0.84 -18.44
N SER A 132 2.54 -0.28 -17.61
CA SER A 132 3.51 -1.08 -16.83
C SER A 132 2.81 -1.94 -15.78
N LEU A 133 1.76 -1.42 -15.11
CA LEU A 133 0.96 -2.18 -14.15
C LEU A 133 0.19 -3.33 -14.81
N ASP A 134 -0.38 -3.11 -15.99
CA ASP A 134 -1.03 -4.19 -16.76
C ASP A 134 -0.04 -5.32 -17.12
N ALA A 135 1.21 -4.96 -17.44
CA ALA A 135 2.25 -5.92 -17.82
C ALA A 135 2.98 -6.57 -16.63
N ALA A 136 2.83 -6.02 -15.42
CA ALA A 136 3.58 -6.46 -14.23
C ALA A 136 3.11 -7.81 -13.67
N GLY A 137 2.04 -8.38 -14.21
CA GLY A 137 1.49 -9.66 -13.75
C GLY A 137 1.04 -9.62 -12.29
N LEU A 138 0.48 -8.49 -11.84
CA LEU A 138 -0.11 -8.37 -10.51
C LEU A 138 -1.27 -9.36 -10.34
N GLU A 139 -1.36 -9.96 -9.15
CA GLU A 139 -2.46 -10.86 -8.83
C GLU A 139 -3.67 -10.02 -8.41
N TRP A 140 -4.77 -10.13 -9.15
CA TRP A 140 -6.04 -9.50 -8.81
C TRP A 140 -7.04 -10.56 -8.35
N LEU A 141 -7.31 -10.58 -7.05
CA LEU A 141 -7.96 -11.70 -6.36
C LEU A 141 -9.27 -11.25 -5.70
N GLU A 142 -10.24 -12.16 -5.66
CA GLU A 142 -11.51 -12.00 -4.95
C GLU A 142 -11.85 -13.28 -4.17
N ALA A 143 -12.49 -13.11 -3.01
CA ALA A 143 -13.01 -14.22 -2.20
C ALA A 143 -14.32 -13.81 -1.52
N ASP A 144 -15.22 -14.79 -1.37
CA ASP A 144 -16.35 -14.67 -0.45
C ASP A 144 -15.88 -15.15 0.92
N VAL A 145 -15.59 -14.18 1.80
CA VAL A 145 -15.08 -14.41 3.16
C VAL A 145 -16.05 -15.29 3.93
N ARG A 146 -17.37 -15.11 3.74
CA ARG A 146 -18.40 -15.84 4.49
C ARG A 146 -18.39 -17.33 4.20
N SER A 147 -18.04 -17.71 2.97
CA SER A 147 -17.87 -19.11 2.56
C SER A 147 -16.51 -19.70 2.95
N CYS A 148 -15.55 -18.86 3.33
CA CYS A 148 -14.19 -19.25 3.64
C CYS A 148 -14.04 -19.55 5.14
N ILE A 149 -14.18 -20.82 5.53
CA ILE A 149 -14.19 -21.24 6.95
C ILE A 149 -12.96 -20.74 7.73
N PRO A 150 -11.71 -20.89 7.25
CA PRO A 150 -10.54 -20.40 7.99
C PRO A 150 -10.57 -18.88 8.19
N ALA A 151 -10.99 -18.13 7.17
CA ALA A 151 -11.08 -16.68 7.26
C ALA A 151 -12.20 -16.19 8.17
N MET A 152 -13.36 -16.86 8.18
CA MET A 152 -14.42 -16.55 9.14
C MET A 152 -14.00 -16.84 10.57
N ALA A 153 -13.31 -17.96 10.81
CA ALA A 153 -12.79 -18.30 12.12
C ALA A 153 -11.79 -17.24 12.61
N HIS A 154 -10.86 -16.82 11.74
CA HIS A 154 -9.90 -15.76 12.09
C HIS A 154 -10.57 -14.41 12.28
N LEU A 155 -11.50 -14.02 11.41
CA LEU A 155 -12.25 -12.77 11.52
C LEU A 155 -12.98 -12.64 12.87
N ALA A 156 -13.52 -13.74 13.39
CA ALA A 156 -14.19 -13.76 14.69
C ALA A 156 -13.25 -13.39 15.85
N THR A 157 -11.95 -13.62 15.73
CA THR A 157 -10.96 -13.24 16.76
C THR A 157 -10.61 -11.74 16.76
N GLY A 158 -11.06 -10.99 15.74
CA GLY A 158 -10.72 -9.57 15.59
C GLY A 158 -11.34 -8.64 16.64
N HIS A 159 -12.34 -9.10 17.40
CA HIS A 159 -13.01 -8.30 18.43
C HIS A 159 -12.09 -7.93 19.60
N ASP A 160 -11.04 -8.72 19.85
CA ASP A 160 -10.08 -8.52 20.94
C ASP A 160 -8.92 -7.59 20.57
N LEU A 161 -8.91 -7.04 19.34
CA LEU A 161 -7.81 -6.23 18.86
C LEU A 161 -7.71 -4.89 19.58
N LYS A 162 -6.53 -4.63 20.13
CA LYS A 162 -6.18 -3.35 20.74
C LYS A 162 -5.43 -2.51 19.73
N PHE A 163 -6.08 -1.46 19.23
CA PHE A 163 -5.49 -0.51 18.27
C PHE A 163 -4.67 0.59 18.95
N SER A 164 -4.92 0.84 20.23
CA SER A 164 -4.11 1.79 21.00
C SER A 164 -2.79 1.14 21.40
N PRO A 165 -1.64 1.82 21.20
CA PRO A 165 -0.45 1.45 21.93
C PRO A 165 -0.75 1.75 23.40
N GLY A 166 -1.02 0.70 24.19
CA GLY A 166 -0.87 0.85 25.64
C GLY A 166 0.58 1.29 25.87
N MET A 167 0.81 2.37 26.62
CA MET A 167 2.15 2.59 27.15
C MET A 167 2.51 1.32 27.90
N ASP A 168 3.58 0.65 27.51
CA ASP A 168 4.04 -0.53 28.23
C ASP A 168 4.62 -0.06 29.57
N ILE A 169 3.74 0.04 30.57
CA ILE A 169 4.07 0.39 31.94
C ILE A 169 4.79 -0.76 32.66
N THR A 170 4.96 -1.92 32.01
CA THR A 170 5.59 -3.11 32.61
C THR A 170 7.11 -3.12 32.52
N GLY A 171 7.73 -2.08 31.94
CA GLY A 171 9.18 -1.87 32.01
C GLY A 171 9.98 -2.64 30.96
N SER A 172 9.34 -3.20 29.93
CA SER A 172 10.08 -3.76 28.78
C SER A 172 10.90 -2.66 28.11
N PRO A 173 12.19 -2.89 27.83
CA PRO A 173 13.01 -1.90 27.14
C PRO A 173 12.44 -1.61 25.75
N ALA A 174 12.55 -0.34 25.31
CA ALA A 174 12.13 0.05 23.97
C ALA A 174 12.91 -0.75 22.92
N GLU A 175 12.19 -1.50 22.08
CA GLU A 175 12.77 -2.22 20.95
C GLU A 175 13.00 -1.24 19.79
N ILE A 176 14.25 -1.06 19.38
CA ILE A 176 14.59 -0.36 18.13
C ILE A 176 14.67 -1.41 17.04
N VAL A 177 13.75 -1.33 16.08
CA VAL A 177 13.73 -2.25 14.93
C VAL A 177 13.89 -1.47 13.63
N LEU A 178 14.97 -1.76 12.91
CA LEU A 178 15.32 -1.11 11.66
C LEU A 178 14.75 -1.88 10.47
N HIS A 179 14.29 -1.16 9.44
CA HIS A 179 13.73 -1.72 8.21
C HIS A 179 12.66 -2.79 8.46
N ALA A 180 11.84 -2.59 9.50
CA ALA A 180 10.73 -3.47 9.83
C ALA A 180 9.63 -3.34 8.79
N ASP A 181 9.05 -4.48 8.40
CA ASP A 181 7.90 -4.52 7.52
C ASP A 181 6.68 -3.88 8.21
N LYS A 182 6.00 -2.97 7.52
CA LYS A 182 4.88 -2.14 7.98
C LYS A 182 3.58 -2.55 7.32
N VAL A 183 2.53 -2.60 8.13
CA VAL A 183 1.16 -2.85 7.71
C VAL A 183 0.28 -1.74 8.27
N THR A 184 -0.48 -1.11 7.37
CA THR A 184 -1.63 -0.28 7.76
C THR A 184 -2.85 -1.20 7.81
N PHE A 185 -3.53 -1.25 8.94
CA PHE A 185 -4.76 -2.00 9.12
C PHE A 185 -5.86 -1.08 9.64
N GLU A 186 -6.99 -1.05 8.95
CA GLU A 186 -8.13 -0.23 9.31
C GLU A 186 -9.42 -1.05 9.34
N VAL A 187 -10.21 -0.87 10.39
CA VAL A 187 -11.58 -1.37 10.49
C VAL A 187 -12.49 -0.16 10.59
N SER A 188 -13.50 -0.12 9.73
CA SER A 188 -14.52 0.93 9.68
C SER A 188 -15.90 0.32 9.91
N ASP A 189 -16.66 0.97 10.79
CA ASP A 189 -18.08 0.71 11.04
C ASP A 189 -18.83 2.06 11.05
N TYR A 190 -20.16 2.02 11.06
CA TYR A 190 -21.05 3.18 10.85
C TYR A 190 -20.66 4.46 11.64
N LEU A 191 -20.02 4.34 12.81
CA LEU A 191 -19.54 5.47 13.62
C LEU A 191 -18.13 5.29 14.20
N LYS A 192 -17.41 4.23 13.81
CA LYS A 192 -16.10 3.91 14.40
C LYS A 192 -15.10 3.63 13.31
N ARG A 193 -13.95 4.29 13.39
CA ARG A 193 -12.77 3.95 12.61
C ARG A 193 -11.62 3.68 13.56
N SER A 194 -11.05 2.50 13.46
CA SER A 194 -9.85 2.11 14.19
C SER A 194 -8.76 1.81 13.18
N ARG A 195 -7.64 2.53 13.28
CA ARG A 195 -6.50 2.39 12.38
C ARG A 195 -5.25 2.09 13.18
N TYR A 196 -4.53 1.06 12.74
CA TYR A 196 -3.18 0.75 13.15
C TYR A 196 -2.23 1.04 11.98
N ASP A 197 -1.11 1.68 12.25
CA ASP A 197 -0.04 1.90 11.28
C ASP A 197 1.28 1.61 11.98
N GLY A 198 1.90 0.48 11.63
CA GLY A 198 3.07 0.03 12.36
C GLY A 198 3.64 -1.27 11.82
N TRP A 199 4.69 -1.72 12.47
CA TRP A 199 5.41 -2.92 12.08
C TRP A 199 4.66 -4.22 12.42
N LEU A 200 5.00 -5.26 11.66
CA LEU A 200 4.47 -6.62 11.79
C LEU A 200 5.03 -7.35 13.03
N LYS A 201 4.70 -6.86 14.24
CA LYS A 201 5.07 -7.48 15.53
C LYS A 201 4.04 -8.55 15.94
N PRO A 202 4.47 -9.73 16.46
CA PRO A 202 3.55 -10.70 17.04
C PRO A 202 2.60 -10.08 18.08
N GLY A 203 1.32 -10.46 18.02
CA GLY A 203 0.28 -9.92 18.90
C GLY A 203 -0.21 -8.50 18.56
N SER A 204 0.34 -7.86 17.51
CA SER A 204 -0.14 -6.56 17.05
C SER A 204 -1.32 -6.68 16.07
N PRO A 205 -2.11 -5.61 15.86
CA PRO A 205 -3.12 -5.58 14.80
C PRO A 205 -2.55 -5.84 13.40
N ALA A 206 -1.29 -5.48 13.14
CA ALA A 206 -0.63 -5.82 11.88
C ALA A 206 -0.42 -7.33 11.71
N ALA A 207 0.05 -8.04 12.75
CA ALA A 207 0.20 -9.49 12.69
C ALA A 207 -1.15 -10.17 12.47
N TRP A 208 -2.18 -9.76 13.21
CA TRP A 208 -3.53 -10.27 13.01
C TRP A 208 -4.03 -10.05 11.58
N ALA A 209 -3.82 -8.86 11.01
CA ALA A 209 -4.24 -8.53 9.65
C ALA A 209 -3.51 -9.38 8.61
N ASN A 210 -2.21 -9.61 8.79
CA ASN A 210 -1.45 -10.51 7.92
C ASN A 210 -1.96 -11.95 8.00
N ASP A 211 -2.28 -12.45 9.20
CA ASP A 211 -2.82 -13.78 9.39
C ASP A 211 -4.24 -13.91 8.81
N PHE A 212 -5.05 -12.85 8.88
CA PHE A 212 -6.35 -12.79 8.20
C PHE A 212 -6.18 -12.91 6.68
N ALA A 213 -5.26 -12.15 6.08
CA ALA A 213 -4.96 -12.26 4.65
C ALA A 213 -4.50 -13.68 4.28
N ALA A 214 -3.65 -14.30 5.12
CA ALA A 214 -3.18 -15.67 4.92
C ALA A 214 -4.30 -16.73 5.06
N SER A 215 -5.28 -16.50 5.94
CA SER A 215 -6.43 -17.40 6.11
C SER A 215 -7.36 -17.46 4.88
N LEU A 216 -7.24 -16.48 3.98
CA LEU A 216 -8.01 -16.43 2.73
C LEU A 216 -7.31 -17.16 1.57
N GLU A 217 -6.07 -17.64 1.72
CA GLU A 217 -5.27 -18.18 0.60
C GLU A 217 -5.95 -19.33 -0.16
N SER A 218 -6.64 -20.23 0.55
CA SER A 218 -7.36 -21.35 -0.09
C SER A 218 -8.66 -20.94 -0.79
N CYS A 219 -9.11 -19.70 -0.57
CA CYS A 219 -10.40 -19.19 -1.02
C CYS A 219 -10.27 -18.17 -2.15
N TRP A 220 -9.06 -17.67 -2.42
CA TRP A 220 -8.81 -16.72 -3.50
C TRP A 220 -9.12 -17.32 -4.86
N ARG A 221 -9.75 -16.51 -5.69
CA ARG A 221 -9.94 -16.74 -7.12
C ARG A 221 -9.56 -15.48 -7.89
N PRO A 222 -9.18 -15.59 -9.17
CA PRO A 222 -9.03 -14.40 -10.01
C PRO A 222 -10.32 -13.57 -9.99
N SER A 223 -10.21 -12.28 -9.70
CA SER A 223 -11.36 -11.37 -9.71
C SER A 223 -11.72 -11.00 -11.14
N THR A 224 -13.03 -10.95 -11.42
CA THR A 224 -13.58 -10.45 -12.68
C THR A 224 -13.90 -8.95 -12.64
N ALA A 225 -13.73 -8.31 -11.49
CA ALA A 225 -13.90 -6.87 -11.35
C ALA A 225 -12.81 -6.10 -12.09
N VAL A 226 -13.09 -4.85 -12.42
CA VAL A 226 -12.08 -3.95 -13.00
C VAL A 226 -10.93 -3.76 -12.00
N VAL A 227 -9.69 -3.89 -12.46
CA VAL A 227 -8.49 -3.66 -11.64
C VAL A 227 -8.43 -2.21 -11.14
N PRO A 228 -7.90 -1.95 -9.94
CA PRO A 228 -8.05 -0.65 -9.28
C PRO A 228 -7.35 0.51 -9.99
N TRP A 229 -6.25 0.25 -10.72
CA TRP A 229 -5.55 1.28 -11.49
C TRP A 229 -6.25 1.64 -12.82
N ARG A 230 -7.25 0.85 -13.23
CA ARG A 230 -8.12 1.15 -14.39
C ARG A 230 -9.51 1.62 -13.98
N ALA A 231 -9.87 1.52 -12.70
CA ALA A 231 -11.14 1.99 -12.19
C ALA A 231 -11.17 3.53 -12.15
N ALA A 232 -12.20 4.13 -12.73
CA ALA A 232 -12.47 5.55 -12.55
C ALA A 232 -12.80 5.82 -11.07
N LYS A 233 -12.21 6.87 -10.48
CA LYS A 233 -12.72 7.39 -9.20
C LYS A 233 -14.10 7.98 -9.48
N LYS A 234 -15.15 7.38 -8.91
CA LYS A 234 -16.48 7.98 -8.85
C LYS A 234 -16.53 8.98 -7.70
#